data_AF-A0A0F9B6R7-F1
#
_entry.id   AF-A0A0F9B6R7-F1
#
_cell.length_a   1.000
_cell.length_b   1.000
_cell.length_c   1.000
_cell.angle_alpha   90.00
_cell.angle_beta   90.00
_cell.angle_gamma   90.00
#
_symmetry.space_group_name_H-M   'P 1'
#
loop_
_entity.id
_entity.type
_entity.pdbx_description
1 polymer ?
#
loop_
_entity_poly.entity_id
_entity_poly.type
_entity_poly.pdbx_seq_one_letter_code
_entity_poly.pdbx_strand_id
1 'polypeptide(L)'
;ANLHAGAVGVGIDLEKGMTVHAMHAGRGCARHPDNGRHLVGAAVPRWPEIISLAVRAAAASGLGYVGVDIVLDDTLGPLVLELNARPGLDIQIANMAGLRSRLNGGLSAASTPAREHHVPAAPFPKPWEIYRVGRA
;
A
#
# COMPACT_ATOMS: atom_id res chain seq x y z
N ALA A 1 -7.20 8.69 2.18
CA ALA A 1 -5.80 8.90 1.76
C ALA A 1 -5.62 10.31 1.21
N ASN A 2 -4.53 10.98 1.59
CA ASN A 2 -4.34 12.42 1.35
C ASN A 2 -3.51 12.71 0.09
N LEU A 3 -3.70 11.93 -0.99
CA LEU A 3 -2.93 12.10 -2.24
C LEU A 3 -3.11 13.51 -2.83
N HIS A 4 -4.30 14.08 -2.70
CA HIS A 4 -4.60 15.46 -3.11
C HIS A 4 -3.83 16.51 -2.29
N ALA A 5 -3.42 16.19 -1.06
CA ALA A 5 -2.66 17.08 -0.17
C ALA A 5 -1.15 16.84 -0.25
N GLY A 6 -0.67 16.13 -1.28
CA GLY A 6 0.76 15.89 -1.50
C GLY A 6 1.30 14.60 -0.89
N ALA A 7 0.44 13.71 -0.38
CA ALA A 7 0.91 12.40 0.07
C ALA A 7 1.45 11.56 -1.12
N VAL A 8 2.47 10.75 -0.84
CA VAL A 8 2.93 9.72 -1.77
C VAL A 8 1.99 8.52 -1.69
N GLY A 9 1.45 8.10 -2.82
CA GLY A 9 0.68 6.87 -2.95
C GLY A 9 1.56 5.77 -3.53
N VAL A 10 1.64 4.63 -2.88
CA VAL A 10 2.38 3.46 -3.38
C VAL A 10 1.41 2.29 -3.53
N GLY A 11 1.31 1.77 -4.74
CA GLY A 11 0.51 0.58 -5.03
C GLY A 11 1.22 -0.68 -4.58
N ILE A 12 0.44 -1.69 -4.17
CA ILE A 12 0.95 -2.94 -3.61
C ILE A 12 0.31 -4.12 -4.38
N ASP A 13 1.15 -5.04 -4.83
CA ASP A 13 0.73 -6.38 -5.24
C ASP A 13 0.19 -7.12 -4.02
N LEU A 14 -1.13 -7.33 -3.96
CA LEU A 14 -1.78 -7.91 -2.78
C LEU A 14 -1.37 -9.36 -2.50
N GLU A 15 -0.94 -10.10 -3.51
CA GLU A 15 -0.50 -11.49 -3.36
C GLU A 15 0.91 -11.52 -2.78
N LYS A 16 1.82 -10.71 -3.33
CA LYS A 16 3.25 -10.76 -2.98
C LYS A 16 3.65 -9.81 -1.86
N GLY A 17 2.84 -8.79 -1.58
CA GLY A 17 3.19 -7.69 -0.68
C GLY A 17 4.30 -6.80 -1.24
N MET A 18 4.44 -6.72 -2.57
CA MET A 18 5.50 -5.93 -3.21
C MET A 18 4.95 -4.60 -3.72
N THR A 19 5.68 -3.52 -3.51
CA THR A 19 5.33 -2.22 -4.07
C THR A 19 5.51 -2.23 -5.60
N VAL A 20 4.50 -1.83 -6.36
CA VAL A 20 4.49 -1.95 -7.84
C VAL A 20 4.59 -0.62 -8.58
N HIS A 21 3.98 0.43 -8.04
CA HIS A 21 3.96 1.76 -8.64
C HIS A 21 3.90 2.79 -7.53
N ALA A 22 4.40 4.00 -7.79
CA ALA A 22 4.23 5.11 -6.86
C ALA A 22 3.83 6.39 -7.60
N MET A 23 3.04 7.21 -6.91
CA MET A 23 2.42 8.43 -7.41
C MET A 23 2.63 9.54 -6.39
N HIS A 24 2.94 10.74 -6.85
CA HIS A 24 3.04 11.95 -6.05
C HIS A 24 2.54 13.14 -6.87
N ALA A 25 1.67 13.97 -6.29
CA ALA A 25 1.05 15.12 -6.96
C ALA A 25 0.43 14.78 -8.35
N GLY A 26 -0.25 13.62 -8.44
CA GLY A 26 -0.90 13.16 -9.66
C GLY A 26 0.04 12.61 -10.75
N ARG A 27 1.34 12.49 -10.47
CA ARG A 27 2.36 11.99 -11.41
C ARG A 27 3.05 10.75 -10.88
N GLY A 28 3.47 9.86 -11.76
CA GLY A 28 4.31 8.73 -11.39
C GLY A 28 5.64 9.18 -10.78
N CYS A 29 6.05 8.55 -9.70
CA CYS A 29 7.35 8.79 -9.06
C CYS A 29 8.05 7.45 -8.78
N ALA A 30 9.34 7.37 -9.06
CA ALA A 30 10.13 6.17 -8.75
C ALA A 30 10.81 6.26 -7.37
N ARG A 31 10.99 7.48 -6.88
CA ARG A 31 11.70 7.81 -5.65
C ARG A 31 10.86 8.68 -4.73
N HIS A 32 11.05 8.51 -3.43
CA HIS A 32 10.43 9.37 -2.42
C HIS A 32 10.96 10.81 -2.53
N PRO A 33 10.11 11.85 -2.49
CA PRO A 33 10.54 13.24 -2.62
C PRO A 33 11.51 13.68 -1.53
N ASP A 34 11.31 13.22 -0.30
CA ASP A 34 12.08 13.72 0.85
C ASP A 34 13.42 13.01 1.08
N ASN A 35 13.54 11.73 0.73
CA ASN A 35 14.71 10.90 1.08
C ASN A 35 15.35 10.17 -0.11
N GLY A 36 14.80 10.34 -1.33
CA GLY A 36 15.36 9.78 -2.56
C GLY A 36 15.31 8.24 -2.70
N ARG A 37 14.71 7.53 -1.74
CA ARG A 37 14.64 6.06 -1.74
C ARG A 37 13.72 5.56 -2.84
N HIS A 38 14.04 4.39 -3.40
CA HIS A 38 13.16 3.71 -4.35
C HIS A 38 11.86 3.25 -3.67
N LEU A 39 10.72 3.52 -4.33
CA LEU A 39 9.39 3.18 -3.83
C LEU A 39 8.77 1.95 -4.49
N VAL A 40 9.42 1.43 -5.54
CA VAL A 40 8.93 0.29 -6.34
C VAL A 40 9.91 -0.86 -6.20
N GLY A 41 9.39 -2.09 -6.16
CA GLY A 41 10.17 -3.32 -5.98
C GLY A 41 10.57 -3.63 -4.53
N ALA A 42 10.01 -2.92 -3.55
CA ALA A 42 10.27 -3.14 -2.13
C ALA A 42 9.18 -4.03 -1.49
N ALA A 43 9.58 -4.94 -0.61
CA ALA A 43 8.65 -5.84 0.10
C ALA A 43 8.04 -5.15 1.32
N VAL A 44 6.73 -5.11 1.46
CA VAL A 44 6.08 -4.56 2.65
C VAL A 44 6.29 -5.52 3.82
N PRO A 45 6.92 -5.08 4.92
CA PRO A 45 7.21 -5.95 6.05
C PRO A 45 5.93 -6.44 6.72
N ARG A 46 5.92 -7.70 7.17
CA ARG A 46 4.76 -8.35 7.82
C ARG A 46 3.48 -8.34 6.98
N TRP A 47 3.61 -8.35 5.65
CA TRP A 47 2.46 -8.30 4.74
C TRP A 47 1.35 -9.34 5.03
N PRO A 48 1.65 -10.62 5.31
CA PRO A 48 0.60 -11.59 5.64
C PRO A 48 -0.20 -11.21 6.91
N GLU A 49 0.46 -10.63 7.90
CA GLU A 49 -0.19 -10.16 9.13
C GLU A 49 -1.09 -8.95 8.87
N ILE A 50 -0.65 -8.03 8.01
CA ILE A 50 -1.45 -6.86 7.59
C ILE A 50 -2.72 -7.31 6.89
N ILE A 51 -2.62 -8.22 5.93
CA ILE A 51 -3.79 -8.76 5.21
C ILE A 51 -4.72 -9.46 6.18
N SER A 52 -4.19 -10.32 7.07
CA SER A 52 -5.00 -11.01 8.07
C SER A 52 -5.72 -10.01 8.99
N LEU A 53 -5.02 -8.97 9.45
CA LEU A 53 -5.60 -7.93 10.31
C LEU A 53 -6.69 -7.14 9.58
N ALA A 54 -6.45 -6.73 8.33
CA ALA A 54 -7.43 -6.03 7.50
C ALA A 54 -8.71 -6.85 7.31
N VAL A 55 -8.58 -8.15 6.98
CA VAL A 55 -9.73 -9.05 6.80
C VAL A 55 -10.51 -9.23 8.10
N ARG A 56 -9.83 -9.45 9.23
CA ARG A 56 -10.51 -9.58 10.53
C ARG A 56 -11.22 -8.30 10.94
N ALA A 57 -10.59 -7.14 10.75
CA ALA A 57 -11.18 -5.85 11.09
C ALA A 57 -12.39 -5.55 10.20
N ALA A 58 -12.31 -5.87 8.91
CA ALA A 58 -13.43 -5.75 7.99
C ALA A 58 -14.59 -6.67 8.37
N ALA A 59 -14.33 -7.94 8.69
CA ALA A 59 -15.36 -8.88 9.13
C ALA A 59 -16.03 -8.44 10.44
N ALA A 60 -15.24 -7.95 11.42
CA ALA A 60 -15.75 -7.45 12.69
C ALA A 60 -16.63 -6.20 12.52
N SER A 61 -16.44 -5.41 11.46
CA SER A 61 -17.25 -4.22 11.19
C SER A 61 -18.69 -4.55 10.75
N GLY A 62 -18.94 -5.76 10.23
CA GLY A 62 -20.22 -6.13 9.63
C GLY A 62 -20.55 -5.40 8.32
N LEU A 63 -19.62 -4.60 7.78
CA LEU A 63 -19.79 -3.87 6.53
C LEU A 63 -19.36 -4.74 5.34
N GLY A 64 -20.14 -4.71 4.25
CA GLY A 64 -19.81 -5.45 3.02
C GLY A 64 -18.62 -4.87 2.24
N TYR A 65 -18.27 -3.61 2.49
CA TYR A 65 -17.11 -2.94 1.92
C TYR A 65 -16.63 -1.86 2.89
N VAL A 66 -15.34 -1.85 3.21
CA VAL A 66 -14.73 -0.95 4.19
C VAL A 66 -13.26 -0.75 3.84
N GLY A 67 -12.74 0.46 4.06
CA GLY A 67 -11.30 0.71 4.07
C GLY A 67 -10.75 0.47 5.47
N VAL A 68 -9.63 -0.24 5.58
CA VAL A 68 -8.95 -0.44 6.87
C VAL A 68 -7.63 0.30 6.82
N ASP A 69 -7.49 1.31 7.69
CA ASP A 69 -6.27 2.10 7.78
C ASP A 69 -5.35 1.43 8.81
N ILE A 70 -4.21 0.91 8.32
CA ILE A 70 -3.25 0.16 9.12
C ILE A 70 -1.94 0.94 9.23
N VAL A 71 -1.42 1.04 10.44
CA VAL A 71 -0.06 1.52 10.70
C VAL A 71 0.85 0.35 11.07
N LEU A 72 2.11 0.46 10.65
CA LEU A 72 3.16 -0.49 10.97
C LEU A 72 4.03 0.10 12.07
N ASP A 73 3.79 -0.33 13.31
CA ASP A 73 4.64 0.04 14.45
C ASP A 73 5.87 -0.90 14.53
N ASP A 74 6.98 -0.39 15.06
CA ASP A 74 8.22 -1.17 15.24
C ASP A 74 8.04 -2.30 16.25
N THR A 75 7.42 -1.97 17.37
CA THR A 75 7.38 -2.81 18.57
C THR A 75 6.09 -3.62 18.59
N LEU A 76 4.97 -2.96 18.28
CA LEU A 76 3.63 -3.51 18.47
C LEU A 76 3.10 -4.29 17.28
N GLY A 77 3.77 -4.26 16.13
CA GLY A 77 3.24 -4.94 14.95
C GLY A 77 2.30 -4.05 14.13
N PRO A 78 1.55 -4.64 13.18
CA PRO A 78 0.51 -3.93 12.44
C PRO A 78 -0.65 -3.58 13.38
N LEU A 79 -1.11 -2.34 13.35
CA LEU A 79 -2.21 -1.84 14.17
C LEU A 79 -3.29 -1.20 13.29
N VAL A 80 -4.56 -1.44 13.60
CA VAL A 80 -5.68 -0.74 12.96
C VAL A 80 -5.83 0.63 13.62
N LEU A 81 -5.84 1.69 12.80
CA LEU A 81 -6.11 3.05 13.26
C LEU A 81 -7.59 3.41 13.10
N GLU A 82 -8.15 3.10 11.93
CA GLU A 82 -9.50 3.51 11.58
C GLU A 82 -10.16 2.49 10.62
N LEU A 83 -11.49 2.41 10.71
CA LEU A 83 -12.33 1.72 9.74
C LEU A 83 -13.17 2.75 8.98
N ASN A 84 -12.96 2.82 7.69
CA ASN A 84 -13.59 3.77 6.78
C ASN A 84 -14.76 3.11 6.07
N ALA A 85 -16.00 3.37 6.52
CA ALA A 85 -17.22 2.81 5.92
C ALA A 85 -17.50 3.31 4.49
N ARG A 86 -16.86 4.42 4.08
CA ARG A 86 -16.94 4.99 2.72
C ARG A 86 -15.54 5.37 2.24
N PRO A 87 -14.69 4.38 1.93
CA PRO A 87 -13.32 4.69 1.54
C PRO A 87 -13.30 5.33 0.15
N GLY A 88 -12.50 6.38 -0.02
CA GLY A 88 -12.27 6.99 -1.33
C GLY A 88 -11.51 6.03 -2.25
N LEU A 89 -11.92 5.94 -3.52
CA LEU A 89 -11.30 5.05 -4.50
C LEU A 89 -10.01 5.60 -5.12
N ASP A 90 -9.73 6.89 -4.95
CA ASP A 90 -8.59 7.56 -5.58
C ASP A 90 -7.24 6.93 -5.20
N ILE A 91 -7.14 6.31 -4.01
CA ILE A 91 -5.91 5.59 -3.62
C ILE A 91 -5.61 4.41 -4.56
N GLN A 92 -6.63 3.80 -5.17
CA GLN A 92 -6.47 2.67 -6.10
C GLN A 92 -5.74 3.07 -7.39
N ILE A 93 -5.69 4.37 -7.72
CA ILE A 93 -4.90 4.87 -8.85
C ILE A 93 -3.43 4.45 -8.71
N ALA A 94 -2.90 4.41 -7.47
CA ALA A 94 -1.53 3.98 -7.22
C ALA A 94 -1.29 2.50 -7.59
N ASN A 95 -2.33 1.66 -7.65
CA ASN A 95 -2.19 0.27 -8.09
C ASN A 95 -2.16 0.12 -9.62
N MET A 96 -2.46 1.19 -10.39
CA MET A 96 -2.50 1.20 -11.86
C MET A 96 -3.29 0.04 -12.48
N ALA A 97 -4.32 -0.43 -11.78
CA ALA A 97 -5.10 -1.59 -12.15
C ALA A 97 -6.59 -1.32 -11.89
N GLY A 98 -7.42 -1.66 -12.88
CA GLY A 98 -8.86 -1.42 -12.83
C GLY A 98 -9.54 -2.20 -11.69
N LEU A 99 -10.49 -1.56 -11.02
CA LEU A 99 -11.23 -2.16 -9.90
C LEU A 99 -12.29 -3.17 -10.36
N ARG A 100 -12.81 -3.02 -11.59
CA ARG A 100 -13.94 -3.82 -12.12
C ARG A 100 -13.67 -5.33 -12.12
N SER A 101 -12.50 -5.77 -12.57
CA SER A 101 -12.16 -7.20 -12.60
C SER A 101 -12.09 -7.78 -11.19
N ARG A 102 -11.54 -7.01 -10.23
CA ARG A 102 -11.38 -7.42 -8.82
C ARG A 102 -12.71 -7.47 -8.05
N LEU A 103 -13.69 -6.65 -8.43
CA LEU A 103 -15.04 -6.69 -7.87
C LEU A 103 -15.88 -7.82 -8.47
N ASN A 104 -15.69 -8.12 -9.76
CA ASN A 104 -16.51 -9.10 -10.49
C ASN A 104 -16.01 -10.54 -10.35
N GLY A 105 -14.73 -10.74 -10.11
CA GLY A 105 -14.14 -12.05 -9.82
C GLY A 105 -13.25 -11.91 -8.60
N GLY A 106 -13.66 -12.49 -7.47
CA GLY A 106 -12.88 -12.44 -6.23
C GLY A 106 -11.42 -12.82 -6.52
N LEU A 107 -10.49 -11.90 -6.18
CA LEU A 107 -9.02 -12.03 -6.21
C LEU A 107 -8.48 -13.18 -7.08
N SER A 108 -8.83 -13.22 -8.37
CA SER A 108 -8.15 -14.10 -9.32
C SER A 108 -6.99 -13.30 -9.90
N ALA A 109 -5.78 -13.80 -9.67
CA ALA A 109 -4.52 -13.16 -10.01
C ALA A 109 -4.52 -12.69 -11.47
N ALA A 110 -4.64 -11.37 -11.66
CA ALA A 110 -4.39 -10.76 -12.96
C ALA A 110 -2.87 -10.74 -13.18
N SER A 111 -2.36 -11.83 -13.76
CA SER A 111 -0.98 -11.96 -14.22
C SER A 111 -0.70 -10.97 -15.33
N THR A 112 -0.08 -9.83 -14.96
CA THR A 112 0.68 -9.00 -15.90
C THR A 112 2.13 -9.45 -15.81
N PRO A 113 2.82 -9.80 -16.91
CA PRO A 113 4.22 -10.17 -16.83
C PRO A 113 5.03 -8.93 -16.43
N ALA A 114 5.48 -8.90 -15.18
CA ALA A 114 6.52 -7.97 -14.76
C ALA A 114 7.78 -8.35 -15.54
N ARG A 115 8.33 -7.42 -16.33
CA ARG A 115 9.69 -7.57 -16.86
C ARG A 115 10.62 -7.71 -15.65
N GLU A 116 11.24 -8.88 -15.53
CA GLU A 116 12.20 -9.17 -14.47
C GLU A 116 13.44 -8.28 -14.64
N HIS A 117 13.45 -7.17 -13.92
CA HIS A 117 14.71 -6.55 -13.53
C HIS A 117 15.09 -7.16 -12.20
N HIS A 118 16.07 -8.07 -12.23
CA HIS A 118 16.70 -8.62 -11.03
C HIS A 118 17.41 -7.48 -10.29
N VAL A 119 16.69 -6.84 -9.36
CA VAL A 119 17.26 -5.93 -8.38
C VAL A 119 17.36 -6.73 -7.08
N PRO A 120 18.54 -6.84 -6.46
CA PRO A 120 18.68 -7.54 -5.19
C PRO A 120 17.73 -6.93 -4.16
N ALA A 121 16.98 -7.78 -3.45
CA ALA A 121 16.03 -7.38 -2.43
C ALA A 121 16.77 -6.70 -1.27
N ALA A 122 16.86 -5.37 -1.30
CA ALA A 122 17.25 -4.60 -0.14
C ALA A 122 16.09 -4.66 0.87
N PRO A 123 16.36 -4.88 2.17
CA PRO A 123 15.32 -4.90 3.18
C PRO A 123 14.54 -3.56 3.16
N PHE A 124 13.22 -3.65 3.28
CA PHE A 124 12.38 -2.47 3.43
C PHE A 124 12.85 -1.71 4.68
N PRO A 125 13.15 -0.41 4.58
CA PRO A 125 13.60 0.34 5.73
C PRO A 125 12.48 0.41 6.75
N LYS A 126 12.89 0.58 8.01
CA LYS A 126 11.94 0.64 9.10
C LYS A 126 10.95 1.80 8.87
N PRO A 127 9.63 1.64 9.15
CA PRO A 127 8.59 2.58 8.76
C PRO A 127 8.93 4.07 8.98
N TRP A 128 9.52 4.42 10.13
CA TRP A 128 9.89 5.80 10.49
C TRP A 128 11.07 6.41 9.70
N GLU A 129 11.77 5.65 8.87
CA GLU A 129 12.76 6.19 7.93
C GLU A 129 12.09 6.73 6.64
N ILE A 130 10.84 6.32 6.39
CA ILE A 130 10.01 6.82 5.29
C ILE A 130 9.10 7.97 5.79
N TYR A 131 8.60 7.89 7.03
CA TYR A 131 7.64 8.86 7.59
C TYR A 131 8.24 10.01 8.41
N ARG A 132 9.56 10.24 8.38
CA ARG A 132 10.19 11.34 9.12
C ARG A 132 9.97 12.67 8.39
N VAL A 133 8.84 13.33 8.63
CA VAL A 133 8.69 14.75 8.32
C VAL A 133 9.66 15.50 9.24
N GLY A 134 10.63 16.19 8.66
CA GLY A 134 11.59 16.98 9.42
C GLY A 134 10.85 17.97 10.32
N ARG A 135 11.02 17.83 11.63
CA ARG A 135 10.86 18.98 12.53
C ARG A 135 12.12 19.83 12.34
N ALA A 136 11.94 21.00 11.74
CA ALA A 136 12.74 22.16 12.15
C ALA A 136 12.20 22.65 13.50
#